data_AF-A0A935V0I2-F1
#
_entry.id   AF-A0A935V0I2-F1
#
_cell.length_a   1.000
_cell.length_b   1.000
_cell.length_c   1.000
_cell.angle_alpha   90.00
_cell.angle_beta   90.00
_cell.angle_gamma   90.00
#
_symmetry.space_group_name_H-M   'P 1'
#
loop_
_entity.id
_entity.type
_entity.pdbx_description
1 polymer ?
#
loop_
_entity_poly.entity_id
_entity_poly.type
_entity_poly.pdbx_seq_one_letter_code
_entity_poly.pdbx_strand_id
1 'polypeptide(L)'
;MSLHDDLLAQASRLARSEPRRPKQASLRRAVSTAYYALFHLLISEGSTVMSPMSDAKLRVIVARAFQHGAMKAVASDSQGKFSKELTPTLASLRHTPEHREHVL
;
A
#
# COMPACT_ATOMS: atom_id res chain seq x y z
N MET A 1 -7.57 4.03 13.67
CA MET A 1 -6.65 3.31 12.77
C MET A 1 -7.43 3.00 11.51
N SER A 2 -6.83 3.25 10.34
CA SER A 2 -7.47 2.90 9.08
C SER A 2 -7.26 1.41 8.76
N LEU A 3 -8.06 0.85 7.87
CA LEU A 3 -7.90 -0.55 7.44
C LEU A 3 -6.49 -0.82 6.86
N HIS A 4 -5.91 0.14 6.13
CA HIS A 4 -4.59 -0.03 5.54
C HIS A 4 -3.47 -0.03 6.60
N ASP A 5 -3.59 0.77 7.66
CA ASP A 5 -2.64 0.75 8.78
C ASP A 5 -2.66 -0.61 9.50
N ASP A 6 -3.87 -1.13 9.77
CA ASP A 6 -4.05 -2.42 10.45
C ASP A 6 -3.46 -3.58 9.64
N LEU A 7 -3.68 -3.56 8.32
CA LEU A 7 -3.11 -4.55 7.40
C LEU A 7 -1.58 -4.45 7.34
N LEU A 8 -1.01 -3.24 7.28
CA LEU A 8 0.45 -3.06 7.27
C LEU A 8 1.09 -3.55 8.57
N ALA A 9 0.47 -3.23 9.72
CA ALA A 9 0.90 -3.73 11.02
C ALA A 9 0.82 -5.27 11.07
N GLN A 10 -0.26 -5.86 10.56
CA GLN A 10 -0.42 -7.31 10.49
C GLN A 10 0.63 -7.97 9.58
N ALA A 11 0.89 -7.41 8.41
CA ALA A 11 1.92 -7.90 7.50
C ALA A 11 3.29 -7.93 8.19
N SER A 12 3.61 -6.86 8.92
CA SER A 12 4.84 -6.72 9.69
C SER A 12 4.95 -7.77 10.80
N ARG A 13 3.86 -8.06 11.52
CA ARG A 13 3.80 -9.14 12.51
C ARG A 13 4.01 -10.52 11.88
N LEU A 14 3.37 -10.79 10.73
CA LEU A 14 3.51 -12.05 10.01
C LEU A 14 4.94 -12.27 9.48
N ALA A 15 5.60 -11.20 9.03
CA ALA A 15 6.98 -11.29 8.56
C ALA A 15 7.98 -11.60 9.70
N ARG A 16 7.67 -11.18 10.93
CA ARG A 16 8.52 -11.34 12.12
C ARG A 16 8.07 -12.45 13.07
N SER A 17 7.01 -13.18 12.73
CA SER A 17 6.41 -14.16 13.66
C SER A 17 7.35 -15.31 14.03
N GLU A 18 8.35 -15.60 13.19
CA GLU A 18 9.23 -16.75 13.31
C GLU A 18 10.70 -16.34 13.10
N PRO A 19 11.43 -15.98 14.16
CA PRO A 19 12.75 -15.35 14.06
C PRO A 19 13.86 -16.22 13.46
N ARG A 20 13.80 -17.54 13.65
CA ARG A 20 14.89 -18.46 13.26
C ARG A 20 14.68 -19.16 11.93
N ARG A 21 13.46 -19.65 11.68
CA ARG A 21 13.10 -20.40 10.45
C ARG A 21 11.73 -19.95 9.98
N PRO A 22 11.66 -18.85 9.20
CA PRO A 22 10.40 -18.33 8.70
C PRO A 22 9.69 -19.36 7.81
N LYS A 23 8.47 -19.73 8.17
CA LYS A 23 7.61 -20.56 7.35
C LYS A 23 7.18 -19.75 6.14
N GLN A 24 7.31 -20.37 4.98
CA GLN A 24 6.85 -19.82 3.71
C GLN A 24 5.37 -19.41 3.76
N ALA A 25 4.53 -20.15 4.48
CA ALA A 25 3.12 -19.79 4.66
C ALA A 25 2.95 -18.42 5.36
N SER A 26 3.76 -18.10 6.37
CA SER A 26 3.70 -16.80 7.06
C SER A 26 4.25 -15.68 6.19
N LEU A 27 5.36 -15.92 5.49
CA LEU A 27 5.94 -14.94 4.55
C LEU A 27 5.01 -14.61 3.38
N ARG A 28 4.43 -15.63 2.74
CA ARG A 28 3.46 -15.43 1.65
C ARG A 28 2.24 -14.66 2.12
N ARG A 29 1.74 -14.95 3.33
CA ARG A 29 0.66 -14.17 3.94
C ARG A 29 1.08 -12.74 4.22
N ALA A 30 2.27 -12.51 4.77
CA ALA A 30 2.78 -11.16 5.02
C ALA A 30 2.82 -10.32 3.74
N VAL A 31 3.36 -10.87 2.65
CA VAL A 31 3.42 -10.20 1.34
C VAL A 31 2.02 -9.86 0.81
N SER A 32 1.11 -10.83 0.82
CA SER A 32 -0.28 -10.59 0.39
C SER A 32 -0.96 -9.51 1.25
N THR A 33 -0.76 -9.54 2.56
CA THR A 33 -1.34 -8.55 3.48
C THR A 33 -0.76 -7.15 3.24
N ALA A 34 0.56 -7.01 3.05
CA ALA A 34 1.18 -5.74 2.72
C ALA A 34 0.68 -5.19 1.37
N TYR A 35 0.50 -6.06 0.39
CA TYR A 35 -0.09 -5.71 -0.91
C TYR A 35 -1.52 -5.14 -0.75
N TYR A 36 -2.38 -5.80 0.04
CA TYR A 36 -3.73 -5.28 0.31
C TYR A 36 -3.73 -3.99 1.12
N ALA A 37 -2.76 -3.81 2.05
CA ALA A 37 -2.59 -2.55 2.75
C ALA A 37 -2.35 -1.39 1.78
N LEU A 38 -1.38 -1.55 0.86
CA LEU A 38 -1.10 -0.56 -0.18
C LEU A 38 -2.31 -0.30 -1.08
N PHE A 39 -3.02 -1.36 -1.49
CA PHE A 39 -4.21 -1.23 -2.31
C PHE A 39 -5.31 -0.39 -1.62
N HIS A 40 -5.58 -0.66 -0.34
CA HIS A 40 -6.57 0.10 0.44
C HIS A 40 -6.14 1.54 0.71
N LEU A 41 -4.84 1.80 0.88
CA LEU A 41 -4.31 3.16 0.97
C LEU A 41 -4.58 3.93 -0.33
N LEU A 42 -4.22 3.37 -1.49
CA LEU A 42 -4.41 4.02 -2.79
C LEU A 42 -5.89 4.33 -3.08
N ILE A 43 -6.81 3.43 -2.69
CA ILE A 43 -8.24 3.67 -2.81
C ILE A 43 -8.68 4.82 -1.90
N SER A 44 -8.21 4.84 -0.64
CA SER A 44 -8.54 5.88 0.33
C SER A 44 -8.09 7.26 -0.15
N GLU A 45 -6.83 7.37 -0.56
CA GLU A 45 -6.24 8.62 -1.06
C GLU A 45 -6.88 9.04 -2.39
N GLY A 46 -6.99 8.13 -3.35
CA GLY A 46 -7.60 8.42 -4.65
C GLY A 46 -9.05 8.88 -4.53
N SER A 47 -9.84 8.24 -3.67
CA SER A 47 -11.23 8.66 -3.41
C SER A 47 -11.31 10.03 -2.74
N THR A 48 -10.33 10.38 -1.91
CA THR A 48 -10.24 11.70 -1.27
C THR A 48 -9.87 12.78 -2.28
N VAL A 49 -8.91 12.51 -3.16
CA VAL A 49 -8.51 13.43 -4.24
C VAL A 49 -9.65 13.69 -5.23
N MET A 50 -10.41 12.65 -5.60
CA MET A 50 -11.51 12.75 -6.55
C MET A 50 -12.79 13.34 -5.96
N SER A 51 -12.97 13.25 -4.64
CA SER A 51 -14.13 13.79 -3.92
C SER A 51 -13.67 14.54 -2.65
N PRO A 52 -12.98 15.69 -2.80
CA PRO A 52 -12.35 16.41 -1.70
C PRO A 52 -13.36 17.12 -0.78
N MET A 53 -14.61 17.32 -1.23
CA MET A 53 -15.69 17.87 -0.41
C MET A 53 -16.62 16.77 0.10
N SER A 54 -17.11 16.96 1.34
CA SER A 54 -17.80 16.10 2.31
C SER A 54 -18.85 15.06 1.88
N ASP A 55 -19.05 14.77 0.60
CA ASP A 55 -19.97 13.71 0.18
C ASP A 55 -19.35 12.32 0.45
N ALA A 56 -19.56 11.85 1.67
CA ALA A 56 -19.17 10.52 2.10
C ALA A 56 -19.78 9.42 1.21
N LYS A 57 -20.95 9.64 0.61
CA LYS A 57 -21.57 8.67 -0.30
C LYS A 57 -20.81 8.63 -1.62
N LEU A 58 -20.44 9.80 -2.16
CA LEU A 58 -19.63 9.87 -3.38
C LEU A 58 -18.26 9.22 -3.17
N ARG A 59 -17.61 9.43 -2.02
CA ARG A 59 -16.34 8.73 -1.69
C ARG A 59 -16.49 7.22 -1.69
N VAL A 60 -17.58 6.68 -1.16
CA VAL A 60 -17.85 5.22 -1.18
C VAL A 60 -18.08 4.72 -2.61
N ILE A 61 -18.78 5.49 -3.44
CA ILE A 61 -19.03 5.15 -4.85
C ILE A 61 -17.70 5.14 -5.62
N VAL A 62 -16.89 6.19 -5.48
CA VAL A 62 -15.56 6.29 -6.10
C VAL A 62 -14.65 5.16 -5.60
N ALA A 63 -14.63 4.88 -4.30
CA ALA A 63 -13.83 3.79 -3.73
C ALA A 63 -14.17 2.42 -4.35
N ARG A 64 -15.45 2.17 -4.65
CA ARG A 64 -15.91 0.94 -5.32
C ARG A 64 -15.60 0.90 -6.81
N ALA A 65 -15.41 2.06 -7.44
CA ALA A 65 -15.04 2.15 -8.85
C ALA A 65 -13.58 1.74 -9.09
N PHE A 66 -12.71 1.78 -8.07
CA PHE A 66 -11.35 1.25 -8.18
C PHE A 66 -11.36 -0.26 -8.40
N GLN A 67 -10.78 -0.69 -9.52
CA GLN A 67 -10.61 -2.08 -9.88
C GLN A 67 -9.15 -2.48 -9.81
N HIS A 68 -8.83 -3.52 -9.05
CA HIS A 68 -7.46 -4.03 -8.91
C HIS A 68 -6.79 -4.29 -10.27
N GLY A 69 -7.50 -4.95 -11.21
CA GLY A 69 -6.96 -5.26 -12.53
C GLY A 69 -6.53 -4.02 -13.31
N ALA A 70 -7.36 -2.97 -13.28
CA ALA A 70 -7.06 -1.70 -13.97
C ALA A 70 -5.87 -0.98 -13.31
N MET A 71 -5.86 -0.90 -11.98
CA MET A 71 -4.74 -0.28 -11.24
C MET A 71 -3.42 -1.02 -11.50
N LYS A 72 -3.45 -2.35 -11.50
CA LYS A 72 -2.28 -3.19 -11.82
C LYS A 72 -1.80 -2.94 -13.25
N ALA A 73 -2.71 -2.85 -14.22
CA ALA A 73 -2.36 -2.63 -15.61
C ALA A 73 -1.61 -1.30 -15.78
N VAL A 74 -2.12 -0.20 -15.21
CA VAL A 74 -1.47 1.11 -15.24
C VAL A 74 -0.10 1.09 -14.54
N ALA A 75 -0.01 0.46 -13.37
CA ALA A 75 1.25 0.32 -12.66
C ALA A 75 2.29 -0.48 -13.46
N SER A 76 1.86 -1.52 -14.18
CA SER A 76 2.74 -2.36 -14.99
C SER A 76 3.17 -1.66 -16.29
N ASP A 77 2.26 -0.92 -16.92
CA ASP A 77 2.51 -0.15 -18.14
C ASP A 77 3.50 0.99 -17.90
N SER A 78 3.42 1.61 -16.72
CA SER A 78 4.38 2.64 -16.34
C SER A 78 5.83 2.14 -16.35
N GLN A 79 6.09 0.83 -16.17
CA GLN A 79 7.46 0.26 -16.06
C GLN A 79 8.38 1.04 -15.09
N GLY A 80 7.83 1.72 -14.08
CA GLY A 80 8.58 2.62 -13.20
C GLY A 80 9.01 3.95 -13.84
N LYS A 81 8.54 4.25 -15.05
CA LYS A 81 8.61 5.55 -15.73
C LYS A 81 7.40 6.36 -15.30
N PHE A 82 7.60 7.15 -14.26
CA PHE A 82 6.59 8.09 -13.78
C PHE A 82 6.71 9.40 -14.54
N SER A 83 5.66 10.23 -14.50
CA SER A 83 5.76 11.58 -15.06
C SER A 83 6.91 12.34 -14.41
N LYS A 84 7.51 13.29 -15.14
CA LYS A 84 8.61 14.12 -14.62
C LYS A 84 8.21 14.84 -13.33
N GLU A 85 6.93 15.13 -13.17
CA GLU A 85 6.32 15.78 -12.00
C GLU A 85 6.28 14.87 -10.76
N LEU A 86 6.11 13.56 -10.94
CA LEU A 86 6.06 12.57 -9.86
C LEU A 86 7.44 12.08 -9.41
N THR A 87 8.46 12.27 -10.26
CA THR A 87 9.82 11.77 -10.04
C THR A 87 10.46 12.30 -8.73
N PRO A 88 10.35 13.60 -8.37
CA PRO A 88 10.92 14.11 -7.12
C PRO A 88 10.29 13.47 -5.87
N THR A 89 8.96 13.35 -5.86
CA THR A 89 8.20 12.76 -4.74
C THR A 89 8.50 11.27 -4.56
N LEU A 90 8.67 10.54 -5.67
CA LEU A 90 9.02 9.12 -5.60
C LEU A 90 10.48 8.90 -5.17
N ALA A 91 11.37 9.82 -5.53
CA ALA A 91 12.76 9.80 -5.08
C ALA A 91 12.85 10.02 -3.55
N SER A 92 12.02 10.90 -2.98
CA SER A 92 11.99 11.10 -1.51
C SER A 92 11.41 9.89 -0.78
N LEU A 93 10.46 9.16 -1.36
CA LEU A 93 9.90 7.93 -0.79
C LEU A 93 10.87 6.73 -0.80
N ARG A 94 11.92 6.75 -1.64
CA ARG A 94 12.96 5.71 -1.64
C ARG A 94 13.90 5.79 -0.43
N HIS A 95 13.82 6.85 0.38
CA HIS A 95 14.69 7.11 1.53
C HIS A 95 13.88 7.37 2.81
N THR A 96 13.20 6.36 3.34
CA THR A 96 12.78 6.35 4.76
C THR A 96 13.36 5.12 5.45
N PRO A 97 14.58 5.23 6.02
CA PRO A 97 15.24 4.14 6.74
C PRO A 97 14.72 3.99 8.17
N GLU A 98 13.40 3.93 8.38
CA GLU A 98 12.82 4.01 9.74
C GLU A 98 12.55 2.66 10.42
N HIS A 99 12.95 1.54 9.80
CA HIS A 99 12.74 0.20 10.37
C HIS A 99 14.01 -0.67 10.43
N ARG A 100 15.19 -0.04 10.52
CA ARG A 100 16.47 -0.76 10.73
C ARG A 100 16.96 -0.83 12.17
N GLU A 101 16.25 -0.25 13.13
CA GLU A 101 16.57 -0.42 14.55
C GLU A 101 15.67 -1.49 15.17
N HIS A 102 16.24 -2.29 16.08
CA HIS A 102 15.73 -3.58 16.60
C HIS A 102 16.09 -4.84 15.78
N VAL A 103 17.34 -4.92 15.33
CA VAL A 103 18.05 -6.20 15.17
C VAL A 103 19.17 -6.25 16.21
N LEU A 104 18.82 -6.70 17.42
CA LEU A 104 19.72 -7.35 18.39
C LEU A 104 18.91 -8.42 19.13
#